data_AF-A0A8J5JUV8-F1
#
_entry.id   AF-A0A8J5JUV8-F1
#
_cell.length_a   1.000
_cell.length_b   1.000
_cell.length_c   1.000
_cell.angle_alpha   90.00
_cell.angle_beta   90.00
_cell.angle_gamma   90.00
#
_symmetry.space_group_name_H-M   'P 1'
#
loop_
_entity.id
_entity.type
_entity.pdbx_description
1 polymer ?
#
loop_
_entity_poly.entity_id
_entity_poly.type
_entity_poly.pdbx_seq_one_letter_code
_entity_poly.pdbx_strand_id
1 'polypeptide(L)'
;MAEYGEGTEGRRKWFIPSEKTVLTALIEQHKDVVESKKRDGASNREKEQVWEVIAAQFSAHPSAQRRTSRELRRCWENMKARAKKALEK
;
A
#
# COMPACT_ATOMS: atom_id res chain seq x y z
N MET A 1 13.39 15.55 20.08
CA MET A 1 13.12 15.71 18.63
C MET A 1 13.54 14.41 17.97
N ALA A 2 12.68 13.77 17.18
CA ALA A 2 13.02 12.49 16.58
C ALA A 2 14.09 12.70 15.50
N GLU A 3 15.32 12.32 15.82
CA GLU A 3 16.42 12.17 14.88
C GLU A 3 16.04 11.08 13.87
N TYR A 4 15.79 11.48 12.63
CA TYR A 4 15.64 10.54 11.52
C TYR A 4 17.04 10.08 11.09
N GLY A 5 17.52 9.02 11.73
CA GLY A 5 18.75 8.34 11.34
C GLY A 5 18.60 7.70 9.97
N GLU A 6 19.46 8.11 9.05
CA GLU A 6 19.77 7.37 7.82
C GLU A 6 20.36 6.01 8.22
N GLY A 7 19.74 4.93 7.73
CA GLY A 7 20.12 3.55 8.06
C GLY A 7 19.97 2.65 6.85
N THR A 8 21.09 2.38 6.19
CA THR A 8 21.29 1.42 5.12
C THR A 8 20.91 -0.01 5.54
N GLU A 9 20.10 -0.65 4.69
CA GLU A 9 20.14 -2.06 4.27
C GLU A 9 20.24 -3.17 5.35
N GLY A 10 19.16 -3.97 5.49
CA GLY A 10 19.22 -5.30 6.11
C GLY A 10 18.13 -5.63 7.14
N ARG A 11 17.27 -4.68 7.54
CA ARG A 11 16.13 -4.96 8.43
C ARG A 11 14.83 -5.02 7.65
N ARG A 12 14.02 -6.04 7.94
CA ARG A 12 12.63 -6.20 7.52
C ARG A 12 11.95 -4.82 7.49
N LYS A 13 11.74 -4.28 6.28
CA LYS A 13 11.27 -2.92 6.07
C LYS A 13 9.86 -2.81 6.62
N TRP A 14 9.70 -2.18 7.78
CA TRP A 14 8.39 -1.96 8.39
C TRP A 14 7.74 -0.73 7.76
N PHE A 15 6.45 -0.82 7.45
CA PHE A 15 5.70 0.33 6.97
C PHE A 15 5.49 1.32 8.13
N ILE A 16 6.08 2.51 8.02
CA ILE A 16 5.86 3.58 9.00
C ILE A 16 4.41 4.08 8.93
N PRO A 17 3.86 4.68 10.01
CA PRO A 17 2.49 5.20 9.98
C PRO A 17 2.24 6.20 8.84
N SER A 18 3.19 7.09 8.55
CA SER A 18 3.09 8.05 7.44
C SER A 18 2.95 7.35 6.09
N GLU A 19 3.75 6.30 5.86
CA GLU A 19 3.68 5.43 4.68
C GLU A 19 2.32 4.73 4.58
N LYS A 20 1.78 4.24 5.70
CA LYS A 20 0.45 3.60 5.70
C LYS A 20 -0.65 4.60 5.34
N THR A 21 -0.55 5.85 5.79
CA THR A 21 -1.48 6.92 5.43
C THR A 21 -1.42 7.21 3.94
N VAL A 22 -0.22 7.38 3.37
CA VAL A 22 -0.04 7.60 1.93
C VAL A 22 -0.57 6.40 1.13
N LEU A 23 -0.23 5.18 1.53
CA LEU A 23 -0.72 3.96 0.88
C LEU A 23 -2.24 3.86 0.92
N THR A 24 -2.85 4.17 2.06
CA THR A 24 -4.31 4.15 2.22
C THR A 24 -4.96 5.21 1.33
N ALA A 25 -4.45 6.44 1.34
CA ALA A 25 -4.97 7.52 0.49
C ALA A 25 -4.86 7.19 -1.02
N LEU A 26 -3.77 6.55 -1.45
CA LEU A 26 -3.61 6.09 -2.84
C LEU A 26 -4.60 4.96 -3.17
N ILE A 27 -4.77 4.00 -2.27
CA ILE A 27 -5.71 2.89 -2.47
C ILE A 27 -7.16 3.39 -2.45
N GLU A 28 -7.51 4.35 -1.60
CA GLU A 28 -8.84 4.94 -1.55
C GLU A 28 -9.20 5.65 -2.85
N GLN A 29 -8.24 6.33 -3.48
CA GLN A 29 -8.42 6.93 -4.82
C GLN A 29 -8.72 5.89 -5.91
N HIS A 30 -8.16 4.69 -5.77
CA HIS A 30 -8.37 3.58 -6.72
C HIS A 30 -9.23 2.45 -6.15
N LYS A 31 -9.98 2.71 -5.08
CA LYS A 31 -10.75 1.70 -4.34
C LYS A 31 -11.81 1.05 -5.22
N ASP A 32 -12.37 1.80 -6.16
CA ASP A 32 -13.37 1.29 -7.10
C ASP A 32 -12.82 0.10 -7.91
N VAL A 33 -11.56 0.19 -8.36
CA VAL A 33 -10.87 -0.87 -9.09
C VAL A 33 -10.35 -1.95 -8.14
N VAL A 34 -9.73 -1.57 -7.02
CA VAL A 34 -9.14 -2.52 -6.05
C VAL A 34 -10.21 -3.40 -5.39
N GLU A 35 -11.32 -2.81 -4.96
CA GLU A 35 -12.48 -3.49 -4.38
C GLU A 35 -13.52 -3.91 -5.42
N SER A 36 -13.26 -3.68 -6.72
CA SER A 36 -14.15 -4.17 -7.77
C SER A 36 -14.33 -5.68 -7.64
N LYS A 37 -15.58 -6.10 -7.43
CA LYS A 37 -16.00 -7.50 -7.33
C LYS A 37 -16.14 -8.16 -8.71
N LYS A 38 -15.95 -7.38 -9.78
CA LYS A 38 -15.96 -7.86 -11.16
C LYS A 38 -14.73 -8.73 -11.43
N ARG A 39 -14.97 -9.86 -12.09
CA ARG A 39 -13.98 -10.89 -12.41
C ARG A 39 -13.76 -10.99 -13.92
N ASP A 40 -13.99 -9.88 -14.62
CA ASP A 40 -13.74 -9.75 -16.04
C ASP A 40 -12.22 -9.70 -16.28
N GLY A 41 -11.73 -10.31 -17.36
CA GLY A 41 -10.29 -10.31 -17.69
C GLY A 41 -9.70 -8.90 -17.81
N ALA A 42 -10.52 -7.92 -18.21
CA ALA A 42 -10.17 -6.50 -18.20
C ALA A 42 -9.94 -5.95 -16.79
N SER A 43 -10.83 -6.24 -15.82
CA SER A 43 -10.67 -5.82 -14.43
C SER A 43 -9.44 -6.42 -13.75
N ASN A 44 -9.01 -7.61 -14.18
CA ASN A 44 -7.81 -8.22 -13.61
C ASN A 44 -6.54 -7.44 -14.00
N ARG A 45 -6.43 -7.08 -15.28
CA ARG A 45 -5.35 -6.21 -15.77
C ARG A 45 -5.41 -4.82 -15.16
N GLU A 46 -6.60 -4.27 -14.99
CA GLU A 46 -6.80 -2.94 -14.42
C GLU A 46 -6.40 -2.91 -12.93
N LYS A 47 -6.72 -3.97 -12.18
CA LYS A 47 -6.23 -4.14 -10.81
C LYS A 47 -4.71 -4.19 -10.76
N GLU A 48 -4.08 -4.96 -11.63
CA GLU A 48 -2.60 -5.02 -11.70
C GLU A 48 -2.01 -3.65 -12.01
N GLN A 49 -2.52 -2.97 -13.04
CA GLN A 49 -2.08 -1.61 -13.40
C GLN A 49 -2.27 -0.62 -12.26
N VAL A 50 -3.42 -0.65 -11.58
CA VAL A 50 -3.67 0.21 -10.42
C VAL A 50 -2.65 -0.02 -9.32
N TRP A 51 -2.30 -1.28 -9.03
CA TRP A 51 -1.26 -1.58 -8.05
C TRP A 51 0.13 -1.11 -8.48
N GLU A 52 0.44 -1.15 -9.78
CA GLU A 52 1.68 -0.59 -10.33
C GLU A 52 1.70 0.94 -10.23
N VAL A 53 0.58 1.60 -10.54
CA VAL A 53 0.42 3.06 -10.40
C VAL A 53 0.57 3.48 -8.94
N ILE A 54 -0.07 2.76 -8.01
CA ILE A 54 0.11 3.01 -6.56
C ILE A 54 1.57 2.82 -6.17
N ALA A 55 2.24 1.76 -6.65
CA ALA A 55 3.65 1.53 -6.37
C ALA A 55 4.56 2.64 -6.93
N ALA A 56 4.28 3.12 -8.14
CA ALA A 56 5.01 4.23 -8.74
C ALA A 56 4.81 5.52 -7.94
N GLN A 57 3.57 5.90 -7.63
CA GLN A 57 3.25 7.07 -6.81
C GLN A 57 3.87 6.98 -5.41
N PHE A 58 3.82 5.80 -4.81
CA PHE A 58 4.44 5.54 -3.51
C PHE A 58 5.95 5.69 -3.59
N SER A 59 6.60 5.14 -4.62
CA SER A 59 8.04 5.26 -4.82
C SER A 59 8.50 6.68 -5.16
N ALA A 60 7.62 7.50 -5.74
CA ALA A 60 7.85 8.91 -6.02
C ALA A 60 7.73 9.78 -4.77
N HIS A 61 7.08 9.28 -3.71
CA HIS A 61 6.91 10.03 -2.47
C HIS A 61 8.23 10.02 -1.67
N PRO A 62 8.82 11.19 -1.35
CA PRO A 62 10.12 11.26 -0.69
C PRO A 62 10.12 10.69 0.74
N SER A 63 8.94 10.67 1.38
CA SER A 63 8.73 10.10 2.71
C SER A 63 8.38 8.60 2.70
N ALA A 64 8.36 7.97 1.53
CA ALA A 64 8.00 6.57 1.36
C ALA A 64 9.16 5.77 0.78
N GLN A 65 9.29 4.53 1.21
CA GLN A 65 10.32 3.63 0.70
C GLN A 65 9.93 3.09 -0.67
N ARG A 66 10.93 2.77 -1.51
CA ARG A 66 10.70 2.00 -2.74
C ARG A 66 10.13 0.63 -2.38
N ARG A 67 8.84 0.43 -2.70
CA ARG A 67 8.08 -0.81 -2.50
C ARG A 67 7.52 -1.26 -3.83
N THR A 68 7.50 -2.57 -4.05
CA THR A 68 6.82 -3.15 -5.21
C THR A 68 5.32 -3.28 -4.96
N SER A 69 4.54 -3.28 -6.05
CA SER A 69 3.08 -3.51 -6.05
C SER A 69 2.68 -4.73 -5.21
N ARG A 70 3.45 -5.83 -5.25
CA ARG A 70 3.24 -7.02 -4.40
C ARG A 70 3.37 -6.74 -2.90
N GLU A 71 4.35 -5.95 -2.49
CA GLU A 71 4.54 -5.60 -1.07
C GLU A 71 3.41 -4.69 -0.57
N LEU A 72 3.04 -3.69 -1.37
CA LEU A 72 1.94 -2.78 -1.05
C LEU A 72 0.61 -3.51 -0.93
N ARG A 73 0.33 -4.43 -1.85
CA ARG A 73 -0.85 -5.29 -1.80
C ARG A 73 -0.90 -6.13 -0.54
N ARG A 74 0.20 -6.80 -0.18
CA ARG A 74 0.29 -7.59 1.06
C ARG A 74 0.10 -6.70 2.30
N CYS A 75 0.68 -5.50 2.31
CA CYS A 75 0.53 -4.56 3.41
C CYS A 75 -0.93 -4.14 3.58
N TRP A 76 -1.60 -3.78 2.47
CA TRP A 76 -3.01 -3.43 2.46
C TRP A 76 -3.91 -4.55 2.97
N GLU A 77 -3.70 -5.80 2.52
CA GLU A 77 -4.48 -6.93 3.02
C GLU A 77 -4.28 -7.17 4.51
N ASN A 78 -3.04 -7.02 5.01
CA ASN A 78 -2.76 -7.09 6.44
C ASN A 78 -3.46 -5.95 7.20
N MET A 79 -3.45 -4.73 6.66
CA MET A 79 -4.14 -3.58 7.25
C MET A 79 -5.65 -3.77 7.28
N LYS A 80 -6.27 -4.23 6.18
CA LYS A 80 -7.71 -4.57 6.15
C LYS A 80 -8.05 -5.65 7.16
N ALA A 81 -7.24 -6.71 7.25
CA ALA A 81 -7.46 -7.79 8.22
C ALA A 81 -7.36 -7.29 9.67
N ARG A 82 -6.37 -6.44 9.98
CA ARG A 82 -6.25 -5.81 11.30
C ARG A 82 -7.37 -4.83 11.60
N ALA A 83 -7.77 -4.02 10.63
CA ALA A 83 -8.85 -3.04 10.77
C ALA A 83 -10.19 -3.75 11.04
N LYS A 84 -10.49 -4.82 10.29
CA LYS A 84 -11.68 -5.66 10.53
C LYS A 84 -11.67 -6.22 11.96
N LYS A 85 -10.54 -6.80 12.39
CA LYS A 85 -10.39 -7.33 13.75
C LYS A 85 -10.50 -6.26 14.84
N ALA A 86 -10.11 -5.01 14.54
CA ALA A 86 -10.23 -3.88 15.46
C ALA A 86 -11.67 -3.35 15.56
N LEU A 87 -12.45 -3.44 14.49
CA LEU A 87 -13.89 -3.11 14.48
C LEU A 87 -14.75 -4.17 15.20
N GLU A 88 -14.26 -5.41 15.32
CA GLU A 88 -14.96 -6.53 15.97
C GLU A 88 -14.77 -6.56 17.52
N LYS A 89 -14.51 -5.41 18.16
CA LYS A 89 -14.41 -5.27 19.62
C LYS A 89 -15.30 -4.16 20.13
#